data_AF-A0A227NKG2-F1
#
_entry.id   AF-A0A227NKG2-F1
#
_cell.length_a   1.000
_cell.length_b   1.000
_cell.length_c   1.000
_cell.angle_alpha   90.00
_cell.angle_beta   90.00
_cell.angle_gamma   90.00
#
_symmetry.space_group_name_H-M   'P 1'
#
loop_
_entity.id
_entity.type
_entity.pdbx_description
1 polymer ?
#
loop_
_entity_poly.entity_id
_entity_poly.type
_entity_poly.pdbx_seq_one_letter_code
_entity_poly.pdbx_strand_id
1 'polypeptide(L)'
;MYNKFNISEIILNILAQNPEKIYSFEDLTSMLIPYLDQSLQESLLIQRSNQAKVLDALIMLDSEGLIILDSATDTSIITIKGLINISSKSFLN
;
A
#
# COMPACT_ATOMS: atom_id res chain seq x y z
N MET A 1 4.63 4.91 -22.39
CA MET A 1 3.89 3.73 -21.88
C MET A 1 3.75 3.94 -20.39
N TYR A 2 2.52 3.86 -19.88
CA TYR A 2 2.11 4.28 -18.54
C TYR A 2 3.02 3.69 -17.44
N ASN A 3 3.50 4.55 -16.54
CA ASN A 3 4.17 4.13 -15.30
C ASN A 3 3.17 3.27 -14.53
N LYS A 4 3.40 1.95 -14.54
CA LYS A 4 2.73 1.00 -13.67
C LYS A 4 3.23 1.31 -12.27
N PHE A 5 2.52 2.18 -11.54
CA PHE A 5 2.86 2.45 -10.14
C PHE A 5 2.95 1.11 -9.40
N ASN A 6 4.07 0.89 -8.72
CA ASN A 6 4.23 -0.29 -7.87
C ASN A 6 3.28 -0.11 -6.68
N ILE A 7 2.37 -1.08 -6.45
CA ILE A 7 1.37 -1.02 -5.37
C ILE A 7 2.05 -0.71 -4.02
N SER A 8 3.23 -1.26 -3.79
CA SER A 8 4.04 -1.02 -2.59
C SER A 8 4.45 0.45 -2.44
N GLU A 9 4.78 1.13 -3.53
CA GLU A 9 5.11 2.56 -3.50
C GLU A 9 3.89 3.42 -3.24
N ILE A 10 2.73 3.04 -3.78
CA ILE A 10 1.47 3.75 -3.50
C ILE A 10 1.10 3.59 -2.02
N ILE A 11 1.17 2.37 -1.49
CA ILE A 11 0.93 2.09 -0.06
C ILE A 11 1.85 2.95 0.81
N LEU A 12 3.15 2.94 0.53
CA LEU A 12 4.13 3.73 1.26
C LEU A 12 3.79 5.23 1.22
N ASN A 13 3.46 5.77 0.04
CA ASN A 13 3.05 7.17 -0.11
C ASN A 13 1.75 7.51 0.64
N ILE A 14 0.77 6.60 0.69
CA ILE A 14 -0.47 6.79 1.45
C ILE A 14 -0.15 6.87 2.95
N LEU A 15 0.64 5.92 3.46
CA LEU A 15 0.97 5.86 4.88
C LEU A 15 1.85 7.05 5.31
N ALA A 16 2.75 7.52 4.44
CA ALA A 16 3.62 8.65 4.73
C ALA A 16 2.90 10.00 4.80
N GLN A 17 1.72 10.14 4.20
CA GLN A 17 0.92 11.35 4.33
C GLN A 17 0.47 11.60 5.78
N ASN A 18 0.23 10.53 6.55
CA ASN A 18 -0.15 10.62 7.96
C ASN A 18 0.57 9.52 8.77
N PRO A 19 1.84 9.73 9.15
CA PRO A 19 2.67 8.67 9.73
C PRO A 19 2.17 8.11 11.08
N GLU A 20 1.40 8.90 11.82
CA GLU A 20 0.80 8.50 13.11
C GLU A 20 -0.52 7.75 12.94
N LYS A 21 -1.11 7.76 11.73
CA LYS A 21 -2.38 7.12 11.46
C LYS A 21 -2.16 5.62 11.20
N ILE A 22 -2.96 4.82 11.89
CA ILE A 22 -3.11 3.39 11.64
C ILE A 22 -4.21 3.22 10.58
N TYR A 23 -3.93 2.42 9.55
CA TYR A 23 -4.88 2.15 8.48
C TYR A 23 -5.30 0.69 8.52
N SER A 24 -6.60 0.41 8.40
CA SER A 24 -7.06 -0.96 8.18
C SER A 24 -6.75 -1.42 6.75
N PHE A 25 -6.75 -2.73 6.53
CA PHE A 25 -6.67 -3.30 5.19
C PHE A 25 -7.82 -2.81 4.28
N GLU A 26 -9.02 -2.65 4.84
CA GLU A 26 -10.18 -2.10 4.14
C GLU A 26 -9.96 -0.64 3.73
N ASP A 27 -9.39 0.18 4.61
CA ASP A 27 -9.05 1.58 4.29
C ASP A 27 -8.03 1.64 3.15
N LEU A 28 -6.96 0.85 3.23
CA LEU A 28 -5.89 0.84 2.24
C LEU A 28 -6.39 0.35 0.88
N THR A 29 -7.12 -0.76 0.86
CA THR A 29 -7.71 -1.29 -0.38
C THR A 29 -8.65 -0.27 -1.02
N SER A 30 -9.48 0.42 -0.22
CA SER A 30 -10.36 1.49 -0.69
C SER A 30 -9.60 2.69 -1.27
N MET A 31 -8.51 3.11 -0.64
CA MET A 31 -7.65 4.18 -1.14
C MET A 31 -6.85 3.77 -2.39
N LEU A 32 -6.62 2.48 -2.59
CA LEU A 32 -5.92 1.93 -3.75
C LEU A 32 -6.84 1.73 -4.97
N ILE A 33 -8.17 1.75 -4.80
CA ILE A 33 -9.16 1.58 -5.90
C ILE A 33 -8.84 2.45 -7.13
N PRO A 34 -8.51 3.75 -7.00
CA PRO A 34 -8.22 4.60 -8.16
C PRO A 34 -6.95 4.21 -8.93
N TYR A 35 -6.06 3.43 -8.31
CA TYR A 35 -4.77 3.00 -8.85
C TYR A 35 -4.78 1.53 -9.32
N LEU A 36 -5.84 0.80 -9.01
CA LEU A 36 -6.08 -0.57 -9.42
C LEU A 36 -6.91 -0.59 -10.71
N ASP A 37 -6.98 -1.74 -11.39
CA ASP A 37 -7.76 -1.86 -12.62
C ASP A 37 -9.18 -1.33 -12.38
N GLN A 38 -9.59 -0.36 -13.21
CA GLN A 38 -10.66 0.58 -12.88
C GLN A 38 -11.92 0.23 -13.67
N SER A 39 -12.33 -1.04 -13.64
CA SER A 39 -13.62 -1.42 -14.21
C SER A 39 -14.69 -1.29 -13.11
N LEU A 40 -15.57 -0.29 -13.23
CA LEU A 40 -16.77 -0.14 -12.39
C LEU A 40 -17.70 -1.38 -12.40
N GLN A 41 -17.43 -2.35 -13.28
CA GLN A 41 -18.06 -3.67 -13.37
C GLN A 41 -17.05 -4.81 -13.16
N GLU A 42 -16.06 -4.63 -12.29
CA GLU A 42 -15.13 -5.71 -11.98
C GLU A 42 -15.88 -6.88 -11.35
N SER A 43 -15.79 -8.04 -12.02
CA SER A 43 -16.20 -9.31 -11.44
C SER A 43 -15.54 -9.50 -10.08
N LEU A 44 -16.19 -10.22 -9.18
CA LEU A 44 -15.65 -10.60 -7.86
C LEU A 44 -14.22 -11.18 -7.95
N LEU A 45 -13.85 -11.79 -9.08
CA LEU A 45 -12.51 -12.31 -9.32
C LEU A 45 -11.44 -11.23 -9.39
N ILE A 46 -11.72 -10.08 -10.01
CA ILE A 46 -10.73 -9.01 -10.15
C ILE A 46 -10.59 -8.26 -8.82
N GLN A 47 -11.69 -8.03 -8.10
CA GLN A 47 -11.66 -7.48 -6.75
C GLN A 47 -10.81 -8.34 -5.80
N ARG A 48 -11.01 -9.66 -5.81
CA ARG A 48 -10.19 -10.60 -5.03
C ARG A 48 -8.73 -10.60 -5.47
N SER A 49 -8.47 -10.53 -6.77
CA SER A 49 -7.11 -10.44 -7.31
C SER A 49 -6.41 -9.15 -6.84
N ASN A 50 -7.12 -8.03 -6.87
CA ASN A 50 -6.60 -6.74 -6.43
C ASN A 50 -6.35 -6.72 -4.91
N GLN A 51 -7.27 -7.25 -4.11
CA GLN A 51 -7.05 -7.43 -2.66
C GLN A 51 -5.82 -8.32 -2.37
N ALA A 52 -5.66 -9.44 -3.09
CA ALA A 52 -4.50 -10.30 -2.94
C ALA A 52 -3.19 -9.56 -3.25
N LYS A 53 -3.15 -8.75 -4.33
CA LYS A 53 -1.97 -7.93 -4.67
C LYS A 53 -1.64 -6.90 -3.58
N VAL A 54 -2.66 -6.30 -2.96
CA VAL A 54 -2.45 -5.35 -1.85
C VAL A 54 -1.88 -6.09 -0.64
N LEU A 55 -2.43 -7.25 -0.29
CA LEU A 55 -1.95 -8.06 0.82
C LEU A 55 -0.51 -8.54 0.60
N ASP A 56 -0.19 -9.04 -0.60
CA ASP A 56 1.16 -9.46 -0.97
C ASP A 56 2.17 -8.30 -0.81
N ALA A 57 1.78 -7.08 -1.23
CA ALA A 57 2.60 -5.90 -1.07
C ALA A 57 2.78 -5.51 0.40
N LEU A 58 1.75 -5.62 1.24
CA LEU A 58 1.85 -5.35 2.68
C LEU A 58 2.78 -6.32 3.38
N ILE A 59 2.67 -7.63 3.09
CA ILE A 59 3.57 -8.65 3.63
C ILE A 59 5.01 -8.39 3.21
N MET A 60 5.23 -8.01 1.94
CA MET A 60 6.56 -7.66 1.45
C MET A 60 7.13 -6.45 2.19
N LEU A 61 6.36 -5.36 2.30
CA LEU A 61 6.79 -4.13 2.98
C LEU A 61 7.08 -4.34 4.47
N ASP A 62 6.30 -5.19 5.14
CA ASP A 62 6.53 -5.59 6.53
C ASP A 62 7.82 -6.41 6.67
N SER A 63 8.04 -7.37 5.77
CA SER A 63 9.29 -8.16 5.73
C SER A 63 10.55 -7.31 5.48
N GLU A 64 10.41 -6.21 4.75
CA GLU A 64 11.47 -5.22 4.54
C GLU A 64 11.62 -4.25 5.72
N GLY A 65 10.73 -4.30 6.70
CA GLY A 65 10.68 -3.40 7.85
C GLY A 65 10.32 -1.97 7.50
N LEU A 66 9.63 -1.74 6.38
CA LEU A 66 9.19 -0.41 5.94
C LEU A 66 7.85 -0.03 6.59
N ILE A 67 7.00 -1.02 6.85
CA ILE A 67 5.75 -0.87 7.62
C ILE A 67 5.76 -1.85 8.79
N ILE A 68 4.77 -1.72 9.67
CA ILE A 68 4.37 -2.75 10.63
C ILE A 68 2.98 -3.22 10.23
N LEU A 69 2.82 -4.51 9.96
CA LEU A 69 1.54 -5.17 9.73
C LEU A 69 1.09 -5.89 11.01
N ASP A 70 -0.05 -5.48 11.57
CA ASP A 70 -0.66 -6.17 12.70
C ASP A 70 -1.68 -7.19 12.19
N SER A 71 -1.31 -8.46 12.23
CA SER A 71 -2.16 -9.58 11.80
C SER A 71 -3.36 -9.84 12.72
N ALA A 72 -3.40 -9.27 13.93
CA ALA A 72 -4.52 -9.43 14.84
C ALA A 72 -5.61 -8.39 14.59
N THR A 73 -5.24 -7.21 14.07
CA THR A 73 -6.18 -6.10 13.81
C THR A 73 -6.38 -5.80 12.33
N ASP A 74 -5.67 -6.50 11.43
CA ASP A 74 -5.64 -6.22 9.99
C ASP A 74 -5.26 -4.77 9.69
N THR A 75 -4.34 -4.21 10.50
CA THR A 75 -3.91 -2.82 10.36
C THR A 75 -2.45 -2.67 9.94
N SER A 76 -2.13 -1.52 9.37
CA SER A 76 -0.79 -1.17 8.91
C SER A 76 -0.42 0.25 9.29
N ILE A 77 0.85 0.44 9.68
CA ILE A 77 1.45 1.75 9.98
C ILE A 77 2.86 1.83 9.41
N ILE A 78 3.28 3.01 8.95
CA ILE A 78 4.62 3.22 8.42
C ILE A 78 5.67 3.31 9.53
N THR A 79 6.85 2.76 9.29
CA THR A 79 7.99 2.92 10.20
C THR A 79 8.83 4.14 9.83
N ILE A 80 9.75 4.52 10.73
CA ILE A 80 10.80 5.51 10.43
C ILE A 80 11.62 5.09 9.19
N LYS A 81 11.92 3.79 9.04
CA LYS A 81 12.64 3.27 7.87
C LYS A 81 11.85 3.46 6.58
N GLY A 82 10.54 3.23 6.61
CA GLY A 82 9.62 3.49 5.51
C GLY A 82 9.59 4.95 5.09
N LEU A 83 9.52 5.87 6.06
CA LEU A 83 9.56 7.32 5.80
C LEU A 83 10.87 7.74 5.14
N ILE A 84 12.00 7.25 5.65
CA ILE A 84 13.32 7.51 5.06
C ILE A 84 13.37 6.98 3.62
N ASN A 85 12.85 5.78 3.35
CA ASN A 85 12.82 5.20 2.01
C ASN A 85 12.13 6.11 0.99
N ILE A 86 10.93 6.62 1.32
CA ILE A 86 10.18 7.53 0.45
C ILE A 86 10.92 8.86 0.26
N SER A 87 11.44 9.44 1.35
CA SER A 87 12.18 10.70 1.28
C SER A 87 13.41 10.57 0.38
N SER A 88 14.17 9.47 0.50
CA SER A 88 15.37 9.21 -0.30
C SER A 88 15.06 9.06 -1.79
N LYS A 89 13.91 8.47 -2.14
CA LYS A 89 13.44 8.40 -3.53
C LYS A 89 13.04 9.77 -4.08
N SER A 90 12.52 10.67 -3.24
CA SER A 90 12.21 12.05 -3.63
C SER A 90 13.47 12.88 -3.89
N PHE A 91 14.55 12.65 -3.14
CA PHE A 91 15.84 13.34 -3.31
C PHE A 91 16.66 12.87 -4.53
N LEU A 92 16.32 11.73 -5.13
CA LEU A 92 17.02 11.15 -6.28
C LEU A 92 16.38 11.48 -7.64
N ASN A 93 15.31 12.29 -7.66
CA ASN A 93 14.67 12.82 -8.87
C ASN A 93 15.14 14.25 -9.18
#